data_AF-A0A8J8AZ38-F1
#
_entry.id   AF-A0A8J8AZ38-F1
#
_cell.length_a   1.000
_cell.length_b   1.000
_cell.length_c   1.000
_cell.angle_alpha   90.00
_cell.angle_beta   90.00
_cell.angle_gamma   90.00
#
_symmetry.space_group_name_H-M   'P 1'
#
loop_
_entity.id
_entity.type
_entity.pdbx_description
1 polymer ?
#
loop_
_entity_poly.entity_id
_entity_poly.type
_entity_poly.pdbx_seq_one_letter_code
_entity_poly.pdbx_strand_id
1 'polypeptide(L)' 'RRQIIIVTHNANLVVNTDADQVNVAQCGPHRPGQLPVITYDCGSLENPRIRQHVCDILEGGERAFKERAKRLRVSI' A
#
# COMPACT_ATOMS: atom_id res chain seq x y z
N ARG A 1 15.94 -11.87 -15.75
CA ARG A 1 15.25 -11.62 -14.46
C ARG A 1 14.72 -10.19 -14.49
N ARG A 2 13.43 -9.97 -14.23
CA ARG A 2 12.76 -8.66 -14.33
C ARG A 2 12.18 -8.29 -12.96
N GLN A 3 12.39 -7.05 -12.53
CA GLN A 3 11.73 -6.46 -11.36
C GLN A 3 10.90 -5.27 -11.84
N ILE A 4 9.71 -5.10 -11.28
CA ILE A 4 8.82 -3.99 -11.62
C ILE A 4 8.50 -3.27 -10.32
N ILE A 5 8.75 -1.97 -10.29
CA ILE A 5 8.39 -1.08 -9.19
C ILE A 5 7.34 -0.13 -9.75
N ILE A 6 6.20 -0.03 -9.05
CA ILE A 6 5.08 0.81 -9.45
C ILE A 6 4.80 1.78 -8.31
N VAL A 7 4.67 3.07 -8.64
CA VAL A 7 4.20 4.10 -7.71
C VAL A 7 2.78 4.45 -8.09
N THR A 8 1.84 4.30 -7.15
CA THR A 8 0.42 4.50 -7.45
C THR A 8 -0.36 4.91 -6.21
N HIS A 9 -1.42 5.70 -6.42
CA HIS A 9 -2.45 5.99 -5.44
C HIS A 9 -3.70 5.09 -5.60
N ASN A 10 -3.70 4.16 -6.56
CA ASN A 10 -4.85 3.30 -6.83
C ASN A 10 -4.74 1.96 -6.06
N ALA A 11 -5.61 1.75 -5.08
CA ALA A 11 -5.66 0.53 -4.30
C ALA A 11 -5.83 -0.74 -5.15
N ASN A 12 -6.54 -0.68 -6.27
CA ASN A 12 -6.74 -1.85 -7.12
C ASN A 12 -5.43 -2.33 -7.74
N LEU A 13 -4.51 -1.42 -8.07
CA LEU A 13 -3.21 -1.76 -8.61
C LEU A 13 -2.26 -2.30 -7.56
N VAL A 14 -2.49 -2.05 -6.27
CA VAL A 14 -1.66 -2.59 -5.18
C VAL A 14 -2.22 -3.93 -4.71
N VAL A 15 -3.54 -4.02 -4.52
CA VAL A 15 -4.20 -5.21 -3.94
C VAL A 15 -4.39 -6.32 -4.97
N ASN A 16 -4.68 -6.03 -6.24
CA ASN A 16 -4.97 -7.08 -7.23
C ASN A 16 -3.74 -7.60 -7.99
N THR A 17 -2.64 -6.85 -8.02
CA THR A 17 -1.40 -7.25 -8.74
C THR A 17 -0.51 -8.20 -7.96
N ASP A 18 -0.97 -8.67 -6.80
CA ASP A 18 -0.23 -9.56 -5.92
C ASP A 18 1.19 -9.07 -5.63
N ALA A 19 1.29 -7.81 -5.21
CA ALA A 19 2.57 -7.21 -4.88
C ALA A 19 3.29 -8.00 -3.77
N ASP A 20 4.50 -8.48 -4.07
CA ASP A 20 5.36 -9.18 -3.10
C ASP A 20 5.70 -8.28 -1.90
N GLN A 21 5.92 -6.98 -2.16
CA GLN A 21 6.27 -5.98 -1.16
C GLN A 21 5.58 -4.65 -1.46
N VAL A 22 4.94 -4.09 -0.43
CA VAL A 22 4.38 -2.75 -0.43
C VAL A 22 5.31 -1.84 0.36
N ASN A 23 5.67 -0.69 -0.23
CA ASN A 23 6.46 0.34 0.43
C ASN A 23 5.58 1.59 0.64
N VAL A 24 5.32 1.93 1.90
CA VAL A 24 4.50 3.07 2.30
C VAL A 24 5.42 4.23 2.61
N ALA A 25 5.36 5.28 1.79
CA ALA A 25 6.12 6.51 2.03
C ALA A 25 5.37 7.42 3.01
N GLN A 26 6.08 7.93 4.01
CA GLN A 26 5.58 8.90 4.97
C GLN A 26 6.40 10.17 4.89
N CYS A 27 5.73 11.32 4.86
CA CYS A 27 6.36 12.63 4.84
C CYS A 27 6.40 13.20 6.27
N GLY A 28 7.60 13.39 6.80
CA GLY A 28 7.83 14.02 8.09
C GLY A 28 7.59 15.54 8.06
N PRO A 29 7.74 16.22 9.22
CA PRO A 29 7.47 17.65 9.32
C PRO A 29 8.37 18.47 8.40
N HIS A 30 7.77 19.44 7.71
CA HIS A 30 8.50 20.38 6.86
C HIS A 30 9.07 21.53 7.69
N ARG A 31 10.39 21.71 7.65
CA ARG A 31 11.08 22.83 8.30
C ARG A 31 11.45 23.88 7.25
N PRO A 32 11.29 25.19 7.52
CA PRO A 32 11.67 26.23 6.59
C PRO A 32 13.13 26.08 6.12
N GLY A 33 13.35 26.10 4.80
CA GLY A 33 14.68 25.97 4.21
C GLY A 33 15.26 24.55 4.17
N GLN A 34 14.48 23.51 4.56
CA GLN A 34 14.90 22.11 4.48
C GLN A 34 13.85 21.26 3.77
N LEU A 35 14.30 20.21 3.09
CA LEU A 35 13.39 19.20 2.54
C LEU A 35 12.79 18.38 3.69
N PRO A 36 11.51 17.98 3.61
CA PRO A 36 10.92 17.10 4.60
C PRO A 36 11.60 15.73 4.55
N VAL A 37 11.76 15.12 5.73
CA VAL A 37 12.32 13.75 5.82
C VAL A 37 11.27 12.77 5.36
N ILE A 38 11.61 11.94 4.37
CA ILE A 38 10.73 10.87 3.90
C ILE A 38 11.19 9.56 4.56
N THR A 39 10.26 8.88 5.22
CA THR A 39 10.48 7.55 5.79
C THR A 39 9.64 6.52 5.06
N TYR A 40 10.06 5.26 5.11
CA TYR A 40 9.36 4.16 4.45
C TYR A 40 9.06 3.06 5.46
N ASP A 41 7.81 2.58 5.46
CA ASP A 41 7.43 1.34 6.13
C ASP A 41 7.09 0.29 5.07
N CYS A 42 7.55 -0.94 5.27
CA CYS A 42 7.58 -1.95 4.22
C CYS A 42 7.04 -3.28 4.74
N GLY A 43 6.28 -3.98 3.90
CA GLY A 43 5.82 -5.34 4.20
C GLY A 43 4.89 -5.92 3.15
N SER A 44 4.39 -7.13 3.41
CA SER A 44 3.43 -7.81 2.55
C SER A 44 1.99 -7.32 2.79
N LEU A 45 1.09 -7.58 1.84
CA LEU A 45 -0.36 -7.31 1.98
C LEU A 45 -1.05 -8.13 3.09
N GLU A 46 -0.38 -9.18 3.55
CA GLU A 46 -0.82 -10.05 4.65
C GLU A 46 -0.54 -9.40 6.01
N ASN A 47 0.43 -8.49 6.09
CA ASN A 47 0.74 -7.76 7.31
C ASN A 47 -0.42 -6.80 7.66
N PRO A 48 -1.06 -6.93 8.83
CA PRO A 48 -2.18 -6.07 9.22
C PRO A 48 -1.85 -4.58 9.21
N ARG A 49 -0.61 -4.19 9.55
CA ARG A 49 -0.17 -2.79 9.53
C ARG A 49 -0.14 -2.23 8.12
N ILE A 50 0.39 -2.99 7.16
CA ILE A 50 0.43 -2.60 5.75
C ILE A 50 -0.97 -2.58 5.16
N ARG A 51 -1.81 -3.56 5.50
CA ARG A 51 -3.21 -3.58 5.10
C ARG A 51 -3.94 -2.32 5.57
N GLN A 52 -3.71 -1.90 6.82
CA GLN A 52 -4.28 -0.68 7.35
C GLN A 52 -3.79 0.56 6.59
N HIS A 53 -2.47 0.68 6.35
CA HIS A 53 -1.93 1.77 5.54
C HIS A 53 -2.53 1.84 4.14
N VAL A 54 -2.74 0.69 3.48
CA VAL A 54 -3.40 0.64 2.16
C VAL A 54 -4.84 1.15 2.22
N CYS A 55 -5.59 0.80 3.26
CA CYS A 55 -6.95 1.29 3.46
C CYS A 55 -7.01 2.79 3.79
N ASP A 56 -6.04 3.29 4.58
CA ASP A 56 -6.02 4.68 5.04
C ASP A 56 -5.53 5.65 3.94
N ILE A 57 -4.56 5.23 3.12
CA ILE A 57 -3.88 6.09 2.15
C ILE A 57 -4.51 5.98 0.76
N LEU A 58 -4.93 4.79 0.33
CA LEU A 58 -5.40 4.55 -1.02
C LEU A 58 -6.93 4.55 -1.07
N GLU A 59 -7.48 5.33 -1.99
CA GLU A 59 -8.91 5.41 -2.19
C GLU A 59 -9.48 4.04 -2.60
N GLY A 60 -10.48 3.59 -1.83
CA GLY A 60 -11.14 2.30 -2.07
C GLY A 60 -10.34 1.08 -1.64
N GLY A 61 -9.31 1.22 -0.79
CA GLY A 61 -8.52 0.11 -0.23
C GLY A 61 -9.38 -0.99 0.40
N GLU A 62 -10.33 -0.63 1.26
CA GLU A 62 -11.22 -1.59 1.91
C GLU A 62 -12.07 -2.38 0.90
N ARG A 63 -12.63 -1.67 -0.10
CA ARG A 63 -13.38 -2.30 -1.19
C ARG A 63 -12.49 -3.24 -1.99
N ALA A 64 -11.26 -2.84 -2.31
CA ALA A 64 -10.33 -3.67 -3.07
C ALA A 64 -10.00 -4.98 -2.34
N PHE A 65 -9.79 -4.95 -1.02
CA PHE A 65 -9.59 -6.16 -0.22
C PHE A 65 -10.84 -7.04 -0.17
N LYS A 66 -12.03 -6.46 0.04
CA LYS A 66 -13.31 -7.20 0.03
C LYS A 66 -13.53 -7.91 -1.30
N GLU A 67 -13.32 -7.22 -2.42
CA GLU A 67 -13.46 -7.81 -3.75
C GLU A 67 -12.41 -8.90 -4.03
N ARG A 68 -11.16 -8.71 -3.59
CA ARG A 68 -10.13 -9.75 -3.67
C ARG A 68 -10.53 -10.99 -2.85
N ALA A 69 -11.04 -10.82 -1.64
CA ALA A 69 -11.47 -11.92 -0.78
C ALA A 69 -12.65 -12.69 -1.35
N LYS A 70 -13.67 -11.99 -1.89
CA LYS A 70 -14.77 -12.62 -2.63
C LYS A 70 -14.26 -13.47 -3.79
N ARG A 71 -13.32 -12.93 -4.58
CA ARG A 71 -12.70 -13.65 -5.71
C ARG A 71 -11.95 -14.91 -5.27
N LEU A 72 -11.25 -14.83 -4.13
CA LEU A 72 -10.49 -15.95 -3.57
C LEU A 72 -11.36 -16.91 -2.73
N ARG A 73 -12.63 -16.58 -2.48
CA ARG A 73 -13.54 -17.31 -1.59
C ARG A 73 -12.99 -17.48 -0.16
N VAL A 74 -12.29 -16.47 0.33
CA VAL A 74 -11.72 -16.42 1.68
C VAL A 74 -12.47 -15.38 2.50
N SER A 75 -12.68 -15.63 3.80
CA SER A 75 -13.20 -14.61 4.73
C SER A 75 -12.03 -13.85 5.34
N ILE A 76 -12.13 -12.52 5.33
CA ILE A 76 -11.16 -11.58 5.93
C ILE A 76 -11.85 -10.71 6.98
#